data_AF-A0A8S3F8C9-F1
#
_entry.id   AF-A0A8S3F8C9-F1
#
_cell.length_a   1.000
_cell.length_b   1.000
_cell.length_c   1.000
_cell.angle_alpha   90.00
_cell.angle_beta   90.00
_cell.angle_gamma   90.00
#
_symmetry.space_group_name_H-M   'P 1'
#
loop_
_entity.id
_entity.type
_entity.pdbx_description
1 polymer ?
#
loop_
_entity_poly.entity_id
_entity_poly.type
_entity_poly.pdbx_seq_one_letter_code
_entity_poly.pdbx_strand_id
1 'polypeptide(L)'
;MNKGLKRKTTAAADKKPKGKAGAGSSKKPKIQTTNVLRNELETLKSGRKVYLQQPGSLVFFKSDKDTALKNCQQNLQSLQRQQEQLQNKMDLST
;
A
#
# COMPACT_ATOMS: atom_id res chain seq x y z
N MET A 1 -22.80 47.19 5.61
CA MET A 1 -23.88 46.30 5.18
C MET A 1 -23.30 45.22 4.28
N ASN A 2 -23.20 43.98 4.77
CA ASN A 2 -22.64 42.82 4.07
C ASN A 2 -23.54 42.38 2.91
N LYS A 3 -22.97 42.17 1.72
CA LYS A 3 -23.61 41.38 0.65
C LYS A 3 -22.84 40.07 0.47
N GLY A 4 -23.56 38.98 0.72
CA GLY A 4 -23.01 37.66 1.03
C GLY A 4 -22.35 36.93 -0.13
N LEU A 5 -21.23 36.28 0.21
CA LEU A 5 -20.48 35.35 -0.61
C LEU A 5 -21.28 34.03 -0.73
N LYS A 6 -21.88 33.77 -1.90
CA LYS A 6 -22.58 32.51 -2.16
C LYS A 6 -21.57 31.37 -2.35
N ARG A 7 -21.38 30.56 -1.31
CA ARG A 7 -20.63 29.29 -1.39
C ARG A 7 -21.45 28.27 -2.19
N LYS A 8 -20.95 27.88 -3.36
CA LYS A 8 -21.51 26.79 -4.16
C LYS A 8 -20.96 25.47 -3.60
N THR A 9 -21.74 24.78 -2.76
CA THR A 9 -21.43 23.44 -2.28
C THR A 9 -21.85 22.42 -3.34
N THR A 10 -20.89 21.85 -4.06
CA THR A 10 -21.15 20.62 -4.82
C THR A 10 -20.95 19.44 -3.88
N ALA A 11 -22.07 18.86 -3.45
CA ALA A 11 -22.10 17.57 -2.76
C ALA A 11 -21.64 16.47 -3.72
N ALA A 12 -20.38 16.07 -3.62
CA ALA A 12 -19.89 14.85 -4.25
C ALA A 12 -20.09 13.71 -3.25
N ALA A 13 -20.96 12.78 -3.66
CA ALA A 13 -21.41 11.60 -2.93
C ALA A 13 -20.33 10.90 -2.09
N ASP A 14 -20.64 10.75 -0.81
CA ASP A 14 -19.99 9.86 0.15
C ASP A 14 -20.19 8.40 -0.30
N LYS A 15 -19.33 7.91 -1.20
CA LYS A 15 -19.15 6.48 -1.40
C LYS A 15 -18.12 5.98 -0.38
N LYS A 16 -18.60 5.75 0.85
CA LYS A 16 -17.90 4.96 1.86
C LYS A 16 -17.36 3.65 1.22
N PRO A 17 -16.04 3.42 1.15
CA PRO A 17 -15.52 2.15 0.65
C PRO A 17 -15.91 1.06 1.65
N LYS A 18 -16.78 0.14 1.22
CA LYS A 18 -17.07 -1.09 1.96
C LYS A 18 -15.84 -1.99 1.92
N GLY A 19 -14.99 -1.85 2.94
CA GLY A 19 -13.95 -2.84 3.24
C GLY A 19 -14.60 -4.14 3.70
N LYS A 20 -14.81 -5.08 2.77
CA LYS A 20 -15.02 -6.49 3.12
C LYS A 20 -13.65 -7.10 3.38
N ALA A 21 -13.20 -7.09 4.64
CA ALA A 21 -12.07 -7.89 5.08
C ALA A 21 -12.53 -9.35 5.19
N GLY A 22 -12.52 -10.05 4.05
CA GLY A 22 -12.58 -11.50 4.01
C GLY A 22 -11.25 -12.06 4.50
N ALA A 23 -11.25 -12.61 5.70
CA ALA A 23 -10.14 -13.39 6.24
C ALA A 23 -10.09 -14.74 5.52
N GLY A 24 -9.19 -14.87 4.55
CA GLY A 24 -8.92 -16.15 3.88
C GLY A 24 -8.47 -15.97 2.44
N SER A 25 -7.23 -16.35 2.16
CA SER A 25 -6.60 -16.40 0.83
C SER A 25 -6.28 -15.04 0.19
N SER A 26 -4.98 -14.75 0.09
CA SER A 26 -4.31 -14.38 -1.17
C SER A 26 -3.05 -13.56 -0.86
N LYS A 27 -1.93 -14.27 -0.65
CA LYS A 27 -0.60 -13.64 -0.61
C LYS A 27 -0.17 -13.15 -2.01
N LYS A 28 -0.75 -13.71 -3.08
CA LYS A 28 -0.48 -13.34 -4.48
C LYS A 28 -0.80 -11.85 -4.79
N PRO A 29 -1.97 -11.29 -4.44
CA PRO A 29 -2.25 -9.87 -4.56
C PRO A 29 -1.26 -9.00 -3.79
N LYS A 30 -0.87 -9.40 -2.57
CA LYS A 30 0.11 -8.63 -1.77
C LYS A 30 1.47 -8.54 -2.46
N ILE A 31 1.94 -9.63 -3.09
CA ILE A 31 3.19 -9.64 -3.87
C ILE A 31 3.07 -8.75 -5.10
N GLN A 32 1.94 -8.80 -5.81
CA GLN A 32 1.70 -7.95 -6.97
C GLN A 32 1.66 -6.46 -6.59
N THR A 33 0.91 -6.08 -5.55
CA THR A 33 0.85 -4.69 -5.07
C THR A 33 2.23 -4.20 -4.61
N THR A 34 3.00 -5.05 -3.91
CA THR A 34 4.37 -4.69 -3.48
C THR A 34 5.32 -4.53 -4.68
N ASN A 35 5.16 -5.33 -5.74
CA ASN A 35 5.93 -5.16 -6.98
C ASN A 35 5.62 -3.83 -7.69
N VAL A 36 4.34 -3.46 -7.77
CA VAL A 36 3.94 -2.17 -8.33
C VAL A 36 4.57 -1.02 -7.55
N LEU A 37 4.49 -1.06 -6.22
CA LEU A 37 5.11 -0.06 -5.35
C LEU A 37 6.63 0.04 -5.57
N ARG A 38 7.33 -1.10 -5.71
CA ARG A 38 8.76 -1.12 -6.03
C ARG A 38 9.04 -0.37 -7.33
N ASN A 39 8.32 -0.71 -8.40
CA ASN A 39 8.50 -0.08 -9.70
C ASN A 39 8.20 1.42 -9.67
N GLU A 40 7.16 1.84 -8.93
CA GLU A 40 6.84 3.25 -8.73
C GLU A 40 7.95 4.00 -7.98
N LEU A 41 8.56 3.38 -6.95
CA LEU A 41 9.68 3.96 -6.22
C LEU A 41 10.97 4.03 -7.07
N GLU A 42 11.22 3.03 -7.91
CA GLU A 42 12.38 2.99 -8.82
C GLU A 42 12.27 4.08 -9.90
N THR A 43 11.07 4.27 -10.45
CA THR A 43 10.77 5.27 -11.49
C THR A 43 10.50 6.67 -10.92
N LEU A 44 10.54 6.84 -9.60
CA LEU A 44 10.31 8.11 -8.94
C LEU A 44 11.43 9.12 -9.31
N LYS A 45 11.02 10.27 -9.87
CA LYS A 45 11.93 11.38 -10.21
C LYS A 45 12.74 11.83 -8.99
N SER A 46 13.98 12.24 -9.22
CA SER A 46 14.85 12.79 -8.18
C SER A 46 14.23 14.02 -7.50
N GLY A 47 14.53 14.20 -6.21
CA GLY A 47 14.01 15.32 -5.41
C GLY A 47 12.57 15.19 -4.92
N ARG A 48 11.85 14.11 -5.29
CA ARG A 48 10.53 13.82 -4.73
C ARG A 48 10.64 13.26 -3.31
N LYS A 49 9.75 13.73 -2.44
CA LYS A 49 9.68 13.30 -1.03
C LYS A 49 8.88 12.01 -0.94
N VAL A 50 9.41 11.03 -0.23
CA VAL A 50 8.72 9.78 0.10
C VAL A 50 8.23 9.85 1.53
N TYR A 51 7.01 9.38 1.75
CA TYR A 51 6.41 9.29 3.07
C TYR A 51 5.91 7.86 3.28
N LEU A 52 6.28 7.27 4.41
CA LEU A 52 5.84 5.93 4.81
C LEU A 52 4.76 6.05 5.88
N GLN A 53 3.65 5.37 5.65
CA GLN A 53 2.57 5.28 6.63
C GLN A 53 2.91 4.28 7.72
N GLN A 54 2.65 4.63 8.98
CA GLN A 54 2.69 3.65 10.07
C GLN A 54 1.57 2.62 9.89
N PRO A 55 1.86 1.32 10.00
CA PRO A 55 0.82 0.28 9.92
C PRO A 55 -0.29 0.51 10.94
N GLY A 56 -1.55 0.48 10.49
CA GLY A 56 -2.72 0.66 11.36
C GLY A 56 -2.97 2.09 11.84
N SER A 57 -2.24 3.09 11.33
CA SER A 57 -2.35 4.49 11.72
C SER A 57 -2.40 5.42 10.50
N LEU A 58 -2.91 6.64 10.67
CA LEU A 58 -2.88 7.69 9.64
C LEU A 58 -1.63 8.57 9.72
N VAL A 59 -0.65 8.19 10.54
CA VAL A 59 0.62 8.91 10.68
C VAL A 59 1.57 8.53 9.56
N PHE A 60 2.21 9.54 8.96
CA PHE A 60 3.20 9.38 7.89
C PHE A 60 4.53 9.99 8.32
N PHE A 61 5.63 9.25 8.11
CA PHE A 61 6.98 9.74 8.34
C PHE A 61 7.70 9.97 7.02
N LYS A 62 8.44 11.08 6.95
CA LYS A 62 9.36 11.31 5.83
C LYS A 62 10.43 10.22 5.84
N SER A 63 10.68 9.64 4.67
CA SER A 63 11.71 8.62 4.48
C SER A 63 12.50 8.91 3.21
N ASP A 64 13.72 8.40 3.16
CA ASP A 64 14.54 8.46 1.97
C ASP A 64 14.06 7.42 0.96
N LYS A 65 14.20 7.75 -0.34
CA LYS A 65 13.77 6.87 -1.43
C LYS A 65 14.42 5.50 -1.33
N ASP A 66 15.72 5.45 -1.04
CA ASP A 66 16.50 4.21 -1.01
C ASP A 66 16.11 3.33 0.19
N THR A 67 15.82 3.95 1.35
CA THR A 67 15.29 3.24 2.52
C THR A 67 13.91 2.65 2.23
N ALA A 68 13.02 3.43 1.62
CA ALA A 68 11.69 2.94 1.24
C ALA A 68 11.77 1.79 0.22
N LEU A 69 12.67 1.90 -0.77
CA LEU A 69 12.89 0.86 -1.76
C LEU A 69 13.44 -0.43 -1.13
N LYS A 70 14.44 -0.32 -0.25
CA LYS A 70 15.00 -1.46 0.50
C LYS A 70 13.93 -2.16 1.33
N ASN A 71 13.11 -1.40 2.06
CA ASN A 71 11.99 -1.96 2.82
C ASN A 71 10.98 -2.69 1.92
N CYS A 72 10.68 -2.13 0.76
CA CYS A 72 9.80 -2.75 -0.22
C CYS A 72 10.37 -4.09 -0.73
N GLN A 73 11.67 -4.14 -1.05
CA GLN A 73 12.35 -5.35 -1.49
C GLN A 73 12.38 -6.43 -0.40
N GLN A 74 12.68 -6.05 0.85
CA GLN A 74 12.68 -6.97 1.99
C GLN A 74 11.28 -7.56 2.23
N ASN A 75 10.24 -6.74 2.17
CA ASN A 75 8.87 -7.21 2.33
C ASN A 75 8.48 -8.19 1.21
N LEU A 76 8.88 -7.88 -0.03
CA LEU A 76 8.62 -8.75 -1.17
C LEU A 76 9.31 -10.12 -1.04
N GLN A 77 10.58 -10.13 -0.63
CA GLN A 77 11.31 -11.38 -0.36
C GLN A 77 10.64 -12.19 0.75
N SER A 78 10.19 -11.53 1.83
CA SER A 78 9.47 -12.19 2.93
C SER A 78 8.17 -12.82 2.44
N LEU A 79 7.36 -12.09 1.66
CA LEU A 79 6.11 -12.60 1.11
C LEU A 79 6.32 -13.79 0.17
N GLN A 80 7.37 -13.76 -0.65
CA GLN A 80 7.74 -14.87 -1.54
C GLN A 80 8.14 -16.12 -0.75
N ARG A 81 9.04 -15.99 0.23
CA ARG A 81 9.43 -17.12 1.11
C ARG A 81 8.23 -17.71 1.84
N GLN A 82 7.35 -16.85 2.34
CA GLN A 82 6.13 -17.29 3.00
C GLN A 82 5.13 -17.99 2.06
N GLN A 83 5.17 -17.69 0.75
CA GLN A 83 4.36 -18.38 -0.24
C GLN A 83 4.97 -19.74 -0.56
N GLU A 84 6.27 -19.81 -0.76
CA GLU A 84 7.03 -21.04 -0.99
C GLU A 84 6.87 -22.02 0.17
N GLN A 85 7.03 -21.57 1.41
CA GLN A 85 6.81 -22.40 2.60
C GLN A 85 5.39 -22.96 2.70
N LEU A 86 4.38 -22.21 2.25
CA LEU A 86 3.01 -22.71 2.22
C LEU A 86 2.83 -23.75 1.12
N GLN A 87 3.43 -23.54 -0.05
CA GLN A 87 3.39 -24.51 -1.15
C GLN A 87 4.06 -25.82 -0.72
N ASN A 88 5.26 -25.75 -0.17
CA ASN A 88 6.00 -26.94 0.29
C ASN A 88 5.23 -27.73 1.37
N LYS A 89 4.49 -27.05 2.27
CA LYS A 89 3.65 -27.72 3.27
C LYS A 89 2.44 -28.42 2.66
N MET A 90 1.87 -27.89 1.58
CA MET A 90 0.77 -28.52 0.86
C MET A 90 1.26 -29.78 0.16
N ASP A 91 2.41 -29.69 -0.52
CA ASP A 91 2.99 -30.79 -1.29
C ASP A 91 3.45 -31.97 -0.40
N LEU A 92 3.88 -31.70 0.85
CA LEU A 92 4.22 -32.74 1.84
C LEU A 92 2.99 -33.42 2.49
N SER A 93 1.78 -32.90 2.28
CA SER A 93 0.54 -33.43 2.88
C SER A 93 -0.32 -34.26 1.91
N THR A 94 0.13 -34.40 0.67
CA THR A 94 -0.45 -35.20 -0.42
C THR A 94 0.38 -36.43 -0.69
#